data_AF-A0A836RJB3-F1
#
_entry.id   AF-A0A836RJB3-F1
#
_cell.length_a   1.000
_cell.length_b   1.000
_cell.length_c   1.000
_cell.angle_alpha   90.00
_cell.angle_beta   90.00
_cell.angle_gamma   90.00
#
_symmetry.space_group_name_H-M   'P 1'
#
loop_
_entity.id
_entity.type
_entity.pdbx_description
1 polymer ?
#
loop_
_entity_poly.entity_id
_entity_poly.type
_entity_poly.pdbx_seq_one_letter_code
_entity_poly.pdbx_strand_id
1 'polypeptide(L)'
;MRRAVSLWAVCGVLLASGLAQTGPVPTQPILTNKTRFRIPYRFDVRELQRLGAKEIRLFVSTDSGGRWQQVQSVPPETGHFVFEATQDGEYWFAVRTGDAQDRL
;
A
#
# COMPACT_ATOMS: atom_id res chain seq x y z
N MET A 1 2.40 -5.07 -64.97
CA MET A 1 3.14 -6.18 -64.34
C MET A 1 3.25 -5.89 -62.85
N ARG A 2 2.56 -6.71 -62.03
CA ARG A 2 2.32 -6.51 -60.58
C ARG A 2 3.23 -7.48 -59.80
N ARG A 3 3.90 -7.00 -58.74
CA ARG A 3 4.64 -7.80 -57.74
C ARG A 3 4.42 -7.13 -56.38
N ALA A 4 4.25 -7.78 -55.23
CA ALA A 4 3.72 -9.06 -54.78
C ALA A 4 3.42 -8.82 -53.29
N VAL A 5 2.29 -9.28 -52.75
CA VAL A 5 1.92 -9.18 -51.33
C VAL A 5 1.94 -10.58 -50.72
N SER A 6 2.69 -10.77 -49.63
CA SER A 6 2.60 -11.86 -48.64
C SER A 6 3.31 -11.35 -47.36
N LEU A 7 2.68 -10.94 -46.24
CA LEU A 7 1.84 -11.63 -45.25
C LEU A 7 2.55 -12.82 -44.57
N TRP A 8 3.15 -12.57 -43.39
CA TRP A 8 2.99 -13.30 -42.11
C TRP A 8 4.22 -13.12 -41.21
N ALA A 9 4.02 -12.50 -40.04
CA ALA A 9 4.69 -12.87 -38.79
C ALA A 9 3.91 -12.22 -37.63
N VAL A 10 2.87 -12.92 -37.18
CA VAL A 10 2.26 -12.72 -35.87
C VAL A 10 3.18 -13.38 -34.85
N CYS A 11 3.71 -12.60 -33.90
CA CYS A 11 4.17 -13.07 -32.60
C CYS A 11 4.27 -11.80 -31.71
N GLY A 12 3.42 -11.53 -30.72
CA GLY A 12 2.66 -12.45 -29.89
C GLY A 12 3.28 -12.55 -28.50
N VAL A 13 3.48 -11.42 -27.79
CA VAL A 13 3.46 -11.38 -26.33
C VAL A 13 2.97 -9.99 -25.89
N LEU A 14 1.68 -9.88 -25.57
CA LEU A 14 1.17 -8.78 -24.75
C LEU A 14 1.59 -9.08 -23.31
N LEU A 15 2.74 -8.56 -22.88
CA LEU A 15 3.04 -8.42 -21.46
C LEU A 15 2.09 -7.34 -20.92
N ALA A 16 0.89 -7.74 -20.53
CA ALA A 16 0.01 -6.92 -19.70
C ALA A 16 0.64 -6.84 -18.30
N SER A 17 1.68 -6.02 -18.16
CA SER A 17 2.17 -5.58 -16.86
C SER A 17 1.01 -4.92 -16.17
N GLY A 18 0.48 -5.57 -15.12
CA GLY A 18 -0.50 -4.97 -14.24
C GLY A 18 0.10 -3.71 -13.66
N LEU A 19 -0.26 -2.55 -14.22
CA LEU A 19 0.05 -1.26 -13.63
C LEU A 19 -0.66 -1.25 -12.28
N ALA A 20 0.10 -1.47 -11.21
CA ALA A 20 -0.32 -1.08 -9.88
C ALA A 20 -0.71 0.39 -10.00
N GLN A 21 -2.01 0.68 -9.87
CA GLN A 21 -2.51 2.04 -9.94
C GLN A 21 -2.06 2.74 -8.66
N THR A 22 -0.86 3.29 -8.65
CA THR A 22 -0.49 4.36 -7.73
C THR A 22 -1.33 5.56 -8.13
N GLY A 23 -2.49 5.70 -7.49
CA GLY A 23 -3.23 6.97 -7.51
C GLY A 23 -2.31 8.10 -7.06
N PRO A 24 -2.53 9.34 -7.52
CA PRO A 24 -1.69 10.46 -7.16
C PRO A 24 -1.62 10.57 -5.63
N VAL A 25 -0.42 10.37 -5.08
CA VAL A 25 -0.15 10.67 -3.67
C VAL A 25 -0.31 12.18 -3.53
N PRO A 26 -1.17 12.67 -2.62
CA PRO A 26 -1.36 14.11 -2.44
C PRO A 26 0.01 14.77 -2.20
N THR A 27 0.35 15.72 -3.08
CA THR A 27 1.66 16.39 -3.05
C THR A 27 1.77 17.39 -1.89
N GLN A 28 0.67 17.68 -1.20
CA GLN A 28 0.62 18.61 -0.08
C GLN A 28 0.19 17.89 1.21
N PRO A 29 0.81 18.21 2.36
CA PRO A 29 0.44 17.63 3.63
C PRO A 29 -0.96 18.06 4.06
N ILE A 30 -1.67 17.16 4.74
CA ILE A 30 -2.97 17.46 5.33
C ILE A 30 -2.71 18.14 6.68
N LEU A 31 -3.04 19.43 6.79
CA LEU A 31 -2.92 20.18 8.04
C LEU A 31 -4.19 20.02 8.88
N THR A 32 -4.04 19.67 10.16
CA THR A 32 -5.16 19.56 11.09
C THR A 32 -4.71 19.90 12.51
N ASN A 33 -5.64 20.38 13.34
CA ASN A 33 -5.44 20.56 14.77
C ASN A 33 -5.91 19.34 15.61
N LYS A 34 -6.29 18.24 14.95
CA LYS A 34 -6.69 17.02 15.63
C LYS A 34 -5.47 16.17 15.92
N THR A 35 -5.37 15.69 17.15
CA THR A 35 -4.31 14.77 17.58
C THR A 35 -4.70 13.31 17.41
N ARG A 36 -6.00 13.00 17.30
CA ARG A 36 -6.51 11.63 17.14
C ARG A 36 -6.97 11.35 15.72
N PHE A 37 -6.44 10.29 15.13
CA PHE A 37 -6.68 9.88 13.75
C PHE A 37 -7.24 8.46 13.70
N ARG A 38 -8.33 8.29 12.95
CA ARG A 38 -8.81 6.97 12.54
C ARG A 38 -8.32 6.70 11.13
N ILE A 39 -7.46 5.70 10.97
CA ILE A 39 -6.82 5.36 9.70
C ILE A 39 -7.46 4.07 9.18
N PRO A 40 -8.44 4.15 8.26
CA PRO A 40 -9.08 2.97 7.71
C PRO A 40 -8.14 2.26 6.74
N TYR A 41 -8.22 0.94 6.69
CA TYR A 41 -7.58 0.14 5.65
C TYR A 41 -8.59 -0.85 5.05
N ARG A 42 -8.32 -1.25 3.80
CA ARG A 42 -9.14 -2.17 3.04
C ARG A 42 -8.21 -3.12 2.31
N PHE A 43 -8.39 -4.41 2.55
CA PHE A 43 -7.70 -5.47 1.84
C PHE A 43 -8.73 -6.49 1.38
N ASP A 44 -8.42 -7.21 0.30
CA ASP A 44 -9.22 -8.37 -0.09
C ASP A 44 -8.95 -9.51 0.89
N VAL A 45 -10.01 -10.01 1.53
CA VAL A 45 -9.94 -11.12 2.50
C VAL A 45 -9.37 -12.38 1.86
N ARG A 46 -9.68 -12.66 0.59
CA ARG A 46 -9.15 -13.83 -0.13
C ARG A 46 -7.65 -13.72 -0.32
N GLU A 47 -7.17 -12.51 -0.61
CA GLU A 47 -5.75 -12.24 -0.79
C GLU A 47 -4.99 -12.33 0.54
N LEU A 48 -5.55 -11.76 1.62
CA LEU A 48 -4.98 -11.90 2.96
C LEU A 48 -4.87 -13.37 3.39
N GLN A 49 -5.91 -14.17 3.13
CA GLN A 49 -5.89 -15.61 3.41
C GLN A 49 -4.83 -16.33 2.57
N ARG A 50 -4.74 -16.02 1.27
CA ARG A 50 -3.74 -16.61 0.36
C ARG A 50 -2.31 -16.29 0.80
N LEU A 51 -2.09 -15.07 1.29
CA LEU A 51 -0.80 -14.61 1.82
C LEU A 51 -0.51 -15.12 3.23
N GLY A 52 -1.47 -15.74 3.92
CA GLY A 52 -1.30 -16.15 5.31
C GLY A 52 -1.12 -14.96 6.27
N ALA A 53 -1.66 -13.80 5.90
CA ALA A 53 -1.58 -12.58 6.68
C ALA A 53 -2.27 -12.76 8.03
N LYS A 54 -1.51 -12.58 9.11
CA LYS A 54 -2.02 -12.71 10.49
C LYS A 54 -2.21 -11.37 11.17
N GLU A 55 -1.50 -10.35 10.70
CA GLU A 55 -1.54 -9.05 11.31
C GLU A 55 -1.33 -7.95 10.27
N ILE A 56 -1.81 -6.77 10.61
CA ILE A 56 -1.56 -5.55 9.87
C ILE A 56 -0.94 -4.57 10.83
N ARG A 57 0.20 -4.01 10.41
CA ARG A 57 1.06 -3.17 11.22
C ARG A 57 1.03 -1.75 10.68
N LEU A 58 0.89 -0.80 11.60
CA LEU A 58 1.02 0.63 11.32
C LEU A 58 2.42 1.08 11.72
N PHE A 59 3.10 1.72 10.77
CA PHE A 59 4.37 2.39 10.96
C PHE A 59 4.18 3.90 10.86
N VAL A 60 4.93 4.62 11.67
CA VAL A 60 4.95 6.07 11.70
C VAL A 60 6.38 6.57 11.52
N SER A 61 6.52 7.64 10.74
CA SER A 61 7.74 8.45 10.66
C SER A 61 7.39 9.90 10.98
N THR A 62 8.28 10.55 11.74
CA THR A 62 8.20 11.98 12.10
C THR A 62 9.39 12.76 11.54
N ASP A 63 10.18 12.13 10.66
CA ASP A 63 11.40 12.65 10.04
C ASP A 63 11.34 12.47 8.51
N SER A 64 10.13 12.68 7.95
CA SER A 64 9.84 12.64 6.52
C SER A 64 10.31 11.34 5.83
N GLY A 65 10.16 10.21 6.51
CA GLY A 65 10.50 8.86 6.02
C GLY A 65 11.93 8.40 6.33
N GLY A 66 12.72 9.15 7.08
CA GLY A 66 14.07 8.76 7.50
C GLY A 66 14.09 7.53 8.39
N ARG A 67 13.18 7.48 9.38
CA ARG A 67 13.02 6.36 10.31
C ARG A 67 11.56 6.00 10.47
N TRP A 68 11.28 4.70 10.35
CA TRP A 68 9.95 4.13 10.52
C TRP A 68 9.87 3.33 11.83
N GLN A 69 8.88 3.64 12.65
CA GLN A 69 8.64 2.96 13.92
C GLN A 69 7.29 2.26 13.85
N GLN A 70 7.25 0.96 14.20
CA GLN A 70 5.99 0.25 14.35
C GLN A 70 5.29 0.75 15.61
N VAL A 71 4.08 1.29 15.48
CA VAL A 71 3.32 1.86 16.59
C VAL A 71 2.09 1.03 16.98
N GLN A 72 1.56 0.24 16.04
CA GLN A 72 0.38 -0.59 16.28
C GLN A 72 0.43 -1.84 15.40
N SER A 73 -0.10 -2.96 15.92
CA SER A 73 -0.40 -4.17 15.16
C SER A 73 -1.80 -4.64 15.52
N VAL A 74 -2.60 -4.99 14.51
CA VAL A 74 -3.99 -5.45 14.69
C VAL A 74 -4.29 -6.63 13.79
N PRO A 75 -5.28 -7.47 14.14
CA PRO A 75 -5.80 -8.49 13.24
C PRO A 75 -6.42 -7.87 11.97
N PRO A 76 -6.35 -8.54 10.81
CA PRO A 76 -6.86 -8.01 9.55
C PRO A 76 -8.35 -7.63 9.59
N GLU A 77 -9.16 -8.33 10.38
CA GLU A 77 -10.60 -8.06 10.55
C GLU A 77 -10.93 -6.71 11.19
N THR A 78 -9.97 -6.05 11.85
CA THR A 78 -10.21 -4.76 12.54
C THR A 78 -10.57 -3.64 11.57
N GLY A 79 -9.98 -3.64 10.37
CA GLY A 79 -10.28 -2.70 9.27
C GLY A 79 -9.87 -1.23 9.50
N HIS A 80 -9.26 -0.90 10.63
CA HIS A 80 -8.75 0.45 10.93
C HIS A 80 -7.72 0.46 12.06
N PHE A 81 -6.91 1.51 12.10
CA PHE A 81 -6.07 1.88 13.23
C PHE A 81 -6.62 3.13 13.92
N VAL A 82 -6.26 3.30 15.20
CA VAL A 82 -6.48 4.54 15.95
C VAL A 82 -5.11 5.03 16.42
N PHE A 83 -4.67 6.16 15.88
CA PHE A 83 -3.40 6.80 16.21
C PHE A 83 -3.64 8.09 16.99
N GLU A 84 -2.81 8.35 18.00
CA GLU A 84 -2.82 9.57 18.79
C GLU A 84 -1.43 10.21 18.73
N ALA A 85 -1.36 11.41 18.13
CA ALA A 85 -0.16 12.20 18.06
C ALA A 85 0.19 12.74 19.45
N THR A 86 1.43 12.51 19.88
CA THR A 86 1.94 12.94 21.19
C THR A 86 2.42 14.39 21.21
N GLN A 87 2.69 14.96 20.03
CA GLN A 87 3.17 16.33 19.85
C GLN A 87 2.76 16.85 18.47
N ASP A 88 2.84 18.16 18.28
CA ASP A 88 2.64 18.77 16.96
C ASP A 88 3.82 18.42 16.03
N GLY A 89 3.53 18.21 14.75
CA GLY A 89 4.54 17.90 13.76
C GLY A 89 3.97 17.21 12.51
N GLU A 90 4.86 16.90 11.59
CA GLU A 90 4.53 16.11 10.42
C GLU A 90 4.58 14.62 10.75
N TYR A 91 3.53 13.90 10.34
CA TYR A 91 3.40 12.47 10.54
C TYR A 91 3.18 11.77 9.21
N TRP A 92 4.04 10.80 8.92
CA TRP A 92 3.94 9.93 7.76
C TRP A 92 3.51 8.55 8.23
N PHE A 93 2.54 7.96 7.53
CA PHE A 93 1.98 6.65 7.88
C PHE A 93 2.27 5.64 6.78
N ALA A 94 2.71 4.45 7.17
CA ALA A 94 2.83 3.30 6.28
C ALA A 94 2.15 2.10 6.92
N VAL A 95 1.50 1.28 6.09
CA VAL A 95 0.81 0.08 6.53
C VAL A 95 1.47 -1.12 5.87
N ARG A 96 1.79 -2.15 6.68
CA ARG A 96 2.36 -3.41 6.21
C ARG A 96 1.52 -4.59 6.69
N THR A 97 1.35 -5.57 5.83
CA THR A 97 0.72 -6.85 6.19
C THR A 97 1.81 -7.78 6.68
N GLY A 98 1.67 -8.42 7.84
CA GLY A 98 2.61 -9.41 8.35
C GLY A 98 2.03 -10.83 8.35
N ASP A 99 2.85 -11.83 8.01
CA ASP A 99 2.54 -13.24 8.21
C ASP A 99 3.13 -13.78 9.54
N ALA A 100 2.92 -15.06 9.83
CA ALA A 100 3.42 -15.67 11.07
C ALA A 100 4.95 -15.70 11.19
N GLN A 101 5.67 -15.45 10.10
CA GLN A 101 7.12 -15.48 9.99
C GLN A 101 7.72 -14.08 9.76
N ASP A 102 6.90 -13.02 9.85
CA ASP A 102 7.25 -11.63 9.58
C ASP A 102 7.89 -11.37 8.21
N ARG A 103 7.46 -12.10 7.18
CA ARG A 103 8.06 -12.01 5.83
C ARG A 103 7.40 -11.02 4.89
N LEU A 104 6.25 -10.49 5.27
CA LEU A 104 5.43 -9.58 4.45
C LEU A 104 5.52 -8.14 4.97
#